data_AF-A0A2V5LIG8-F1
#
_entry.id   AF-A0A2V5LIG8-F1
#
_cell.length_a   1.000
_cell.length_b   1.000
_cell.length_c   1.000
_cell.angle_alpha   90.00
_cell.angle_beta   90.00
_cell.angle_gamma   90.00
#
_symmetry.space_group_name_H-M   'P 1'
#
loop_
_entity.id
_entity.type
_entity.pdbx_description
1 polymer ?
#
loop_
_entity_poly.entity_id
_entity_poly.type
_entity_poly.pdbx_seq_one_letter_code
_entity_poly.pdbx_strand_id
1 'polypeptide(L)'
;MPALTVVIQGLTISNGLAPQFGFGGGILNERSTLSVINCAVSGNSTDSTGGGISDGFLAGSTLRVEGSTLSGNYAGDYGGGIENSGTLAVNSSTLSGNT
;
A
#
# COMPACT_ATOMS: atom_id res chain seq x y z
N MET A 1 -10.13 -20.27 -3.78
CA MET A 1 -10.77 -19.53 -2.66
C MET A 1 -11.20 -18.18 -3.20
N PRO A 2 -12.42 -17.68 -2.92
CA PRO A 2 -12.81 -16.34 -3.35
C PRO A 2 -11.86 -15.31 -2.74
N ALA A 3 -11.46 -14.30 -3.52
CA ALA A 3 -10.66 -13.20 -3.01
C ALA A 3 -11.44 -12.50 -1.90
N LEU A 4 -10.80 -12.29 -0.74
CA LEU A 4 -11.39 -11.52 0.34
C LEU A 4 -11.40 -10.05 -0.09
N THR A 5 -12.54 -9.39 0.05
CA THR A 5 -12.66 -7.96 -0.22
C THR A 5 -12.62 -7.20 1.09
N VAL A 6 -11.69 -6.26 1.21
CA VAL A 6 -11.54 -5.36 2.36
C VAL A 6 -11.68 -3.93 1.87
N VAL A 7 -12.46 -3.13 2.59
CA VAL A 7 -12.57 -1.68 2.39
C VAL A 7 -12.10 -0.99 3.66
N ILE A 8 -11.11 -0.12 3.53
CA ILE A 8 -10.72 0.81 4.58
C ILE A 8 -11.02 2.23 4.12
N GLN A 9 -11.65 3.01 5.00
CA GLN A 9 -12.14 4.33 4.64
C GLN A 9 -11.93 5.35 5.77
N GLY A 10 -11.46 6.55 5.42
CA GLY A 10 -11.35 7.67 6.36
C GLY A 10 -10.30 7.46 7.46
N LEU A 11 -9.33 6.58 7.23
CA LEU A 11 -8.31 6.22 8.21
C LEU A 11 -6.99 6.93 7.95
N THR A 12 -6.20 7.09 9.01
CA THR A 12 -4.76 7.38 8.92
C THR A 12 -3.98 6.12 9.25
N ILE A 13 -3.11 5.69 8.34
CA ILE A 13 -2.19 4.57 8.50
C ILE A 13 -0.79 5.14 8.44
N SER A 14 -0.08 5.20 9.56
CA SER A 14 1.18 5.92 9.62
C SER A 14 2.20 5.32 10.58
N ASN A 15 3.47 5.54 10.28
CA ASN A 15 4.61 5.12 11.09
C ASN A 15 4.66 3.60 11.33
N GLY A 16 4.07 2.82 10.41
CA GLY A 16 4.27 1.38 10.35
C GLY A 16 5.70 1.06 9.88
N LEU A 17 6.30 0.04 10.48
CA LEU A 17 7.64 -0.42 10.17
C LEU A 17 7.61 -1.94 9.97
N ALA A 18 8.01 -2.39 8.78
CA ALA A 18 8.20 -3.80 8.47
C ALA A 18 9.71 -4.10 8.28
N PRO A 19 10.43 -4.55 9.32
CA PRO A 19 11.86 -4.84 9.21
C PRO A 19 12.13 -6.18 8.52
N GLN A 20 13.35 -6.36 8.00
CA GLN A 20 13.90 -7.65 7.53
C GLN A 20 12.99 -8.43 6.57
N PHE A 21 12.98 -8.03 5.29
CA PHE A 21 12.18 -8.66 4.23
C PHE A 21 10.65 -8.54 4.40
N GLY A 22 10.18 -7.73 5.35
CA GLY A 22 8.76 -7.41 5.49
C GLY A 22 8.24 -6.58 4.31
N PHE A 23 6.97 -6.74 3.95
CA PHE A 23 6.34 -6.02 2.85
C PHE A 23 5.20 -5.16 3.36
N GLY A 24 4.94 -4.03 2.71
CA GLY A 24 3.80 -3.21 3.09
C GLY A 24 4.00 -2.58 4.46
N GLY A 25 4.96 -1.64 4.58
CA GLY A 25 5.29 -1.00 5.86
C GLY A 25 4.05 -0.45 6.59
N GLY A 26 3.06 0.04 5.83
CA GLY A 26 1.73 0.36 6.34
C GLY A 26 0.72 -0.77 6.11
N ILE A 27 0.60 -1.24 4.86
CA ILE A 27 -0.41 -2.23 4.46
C ILE A 27 0.17 -3.28 3.53
N LEU A 28 -0.03 -4.55 3.86
CA LEU A 28 0.19 -5.69 2.97
C LEU A 28 -1.15 -6.23 2.47
N ASN A 29 -1.40 -6.14 1.16
CA ASN A 29 -2.53 -6.77 0.49
C ASN A 29 -2.04 -7.99 -0.30
N GLU A 30 -2.30 -9.19 0.22
CA GLU A 30 -1.85 -10.44 -0.41
C GLU A 30 -3.05 -11.30 -0.82
N ARG A 31 -3.18 -11.55 -2.14
CA ARG A 31 -4.21 -12.43 -2.71
C ARG A 31 -5.64 -12.01 -2.36
N SER A 32 -5.86 -10.70 -2.25
CA SER A 32 -7.13 -10.07 -1.88
C SER A 32 -7.42 -8.81 -2.69
N THR A 33 -8.65 -8.33 -2.58
CA THR A 33 -9.06 -7.03 -3.12
C THR A 33 -9.11 -6.02 -1.97
N LEU A 34 -8.28 -4.98 -2.04
CA LEU A 34 -8.25 -3.89 -1.08
C LEU A 34 -8.71 -2.58 -1.73
N SER A 35 -9.67 -1.91 -1.11
CA SER A 35 -10.02 -0.52 -1.41
C SER A 35 -9.60 0.41 -0.28
N VAL A 36 -8.75 1.39 -0.61
CA VAL A 36 -8.26 2.44 0.28
C VAL A 36 -8.90 3.75 -0.14
N ILE A 37 -9.86 4.24 0.65
CA ILE A 37 -10.74 5.34 0.26
C ILE A 37 -10.64 6.50 1.26
N ASN A 38 -10.32 7.70 0.79
CA ASN A 38 -10.21 8.90 1.63
C ASN A 38 -9.27 8.69 2.84
N CYS A 39 -8.17 7.97 2.65
CA CYS A 39 -7.21 7.66 3.70
C CYS A 39 -5.96 8.52 3.57
N ALA A 40 -5.24 8.66 4.68
CA ALA A 40 -3.85 9.13 4.71
C ALA A 40 -2.94 7.94 5.03
N VAL A 41 -2.00 7.61 4.15
CA VAL A 41 -1.00 6.56 4.36
C VAL A 41 0.37 7.23 4.34
N SER A 42 0.99 7.42 5.51
CA SER A 42 2.17 8.27 5.59
C SER A 42 3.24 7.85 6.58
N GLY A 43 4.51 8.13 6.24
CA GLY A 43 5.63 7.82 7.13
C GLY A 43 5.81 6.33 7.41
N ASN A 44 5.27 5.45 6.56
CA ASN A 44 5.45 4.01 6.72
C ASN A 44 6.73 3.57 6.01
N SER A 45 7.43 2.58 6.56
CA SER A 45 8.70 2.13 6.02
C SER A 45 8.90 0.62 6.02
N THR A 46 9.67 0.16 5.05
CA THR A 46 10.24 -1.19 5.01
C THR A 46 11.65 -1.14 4.42
N ASP A 47 12.50 -2.07 4.86
CA ASP A 47 13.81 -2.30 4.22
C ASP A 47 13.69 -3.05 2.87
N SER A 48 12.49 -3.52 2.51
CA SER A 48 12.20 -4.25 1.29
C SER A 48 11.24 -3.45 0.40
N THR A 49 10.01 -3.93 0.17
CA THR A 49 9.14 -3.46 -0.93
C THR A 49 7.77 -3.00 -0.42
N GLY A 50 7.26 -1.91 -1.01
CA GLY A 50 5.95 -1.33 -0.67
C GLY A 50 5.97 -0.61 0.67
N GLY A 51 6.60 0.57 0.75
CA GLY A 51 6.74 1.34 1.99
C GLY A 51 5.40 1.71 2.61
N GLY A 52 4.52 2.30 1.80
CA GLY A 52 3.13 2.56 2.19
C GLY A 52 2.29 1.30 2.06
N ILE A 53 2.16 0.79 0.84
CA ILE A 53 1.34 -0.37 0.51
C ILE A 53 2.13 -1.33 -0.38
N SER A 54 2.10 -2.63 -0.08
CA SER A 54 2.48 -3.67 -1.04
C SER A 54 1.23 -4.44 -1.44
N ASP A 55 1.00 -4.57 -2.74
CA ASP A 55 -0.11 -5.32 -3.34
C ASP A 55 0.31 -6.75 -3.76
N GLY A 56 1.17 -7.37 -2.95
CA GLY A 56 1.52 -8.80 -2.97
C GLY A 56 2.31 -9.28 -4.19
N PHE A 57 3.23 -10.23 -4.00
CA PHE A 57 4.09 -10.76 -5.08
C PHE A 57 3.42 -11.82 -5.96
N LEU A 58 2.26 -12.33 -5.54
CA LEU A 58 1.57 -13.42 -6.22
C LEU A 58 0.37 -12.86 -7.00
N ALA A 59 0.21 -13.35 -8.23
CA ALA A 59 -0.89 -12.94 -9.10
C ALA A 59 -2.26 -13.10 -8.42
N GLY A 60 -3.12 -12.09 -8.56
CA GLY A 60 -4.50 -12.12 -8.09
C GLY A 60 -4.88 -11.07 -7.04
N SER A 61 -3.93 -10.24 -6.58
CA SER A 61 -4.25 -9.07 -5.75
C SER A 61 -4.82 -7.91 -6.60
N THR A 62 -5.73 -7.14 -6.01
CA THR A 62 -6.26 -5.90 -6.60
C THR A 62 -6.26 -4.80 -5.57
N LEU A 63 -5.63 -3.68 -5.90
CA LEU A 63 -5.59 -2.48 -5.07
C LEU A 63 -6.30 -1.32 -5.78
N ARG A 64 -7.32 -0.77 -5.11
CA ARG A 64 -7.94 0.51 -5.48
C ARG A 64 -7.58 1.56 -4.44
N VAL A 65 -6.98 2.66 -4.88
CA VAL A 65 -6.71 3.84 -4.06
C VAL A 65 -7.53 5.00 -4.60
N GLU A 66 -8.39 5.57 -3.76
CA GLU A 66 -9.35 6.60 -4.15
C GLU A 66 -9.39 7.73 -3.13
N GLY A 67 -9.32 8.99 -3.59
CA GLY A 67 -9.44 10.16 -2.72
C GLY A 67 -8.37 10.22 -1.61
N SER A 68 -7.26 9.49 -1.75
CA SER A 68 -6.33 9.24 -0.65
C SER A 68 -5.01 9.98 -0.84
N THR A 69 -4.28 10.18 0.26
CA THR A 69 -2.92 10.74 0.24
C THR A 69 -1.93 9.69 0.72
N LEU A 70 -0.97 9.34 -0.12
CA LEU A 70 0.17 8.50 0.21
C LEU A 70 1.42 9.36 0.22
N SER A 71 2.01 9.61 1.39
CA SER A 71 3.14 10.53 1.49
C SER A 71 4.24 10.16 2.48
N GLY A 72 5.49 10.46 2.13
CA GLY A 72 6.61 10.22 3.05
C GLY A 72 6.84 8.75 3.38
N ASN A 73 6.38 7.82 2.55
CA ASN A 73 6.61 6.39 2.77
C ASN A 73 7.92 5.93 2.10
N TYR A 74 8.62 4.99 2.74
CA TYR A 74 9.96 4.55 2.35
C TYR A 74 10.02 3.05 2.07
N ALA A 75 10.67 2.64 0.97
CA ALA A 75 11.02 1.25 0.69
C ALA A 75 12.51 1.15 0.31
N GLY A 76 13.21 0.15 0.84
CA GLY A 76 14.62 -0.10 0.50
C GLY A 76 14.82 -0.60 -0.94
N ASP A 77 13.84 -1.32 -1.50
CA ASP A 77 13.93 -1.95 -2.81
C ASP A 77 12.99 -1.29 -3.83
N TYR A 78 11.68 -1.58 -3.77
CA TYR A 78 10.71 -1.12 -4.77
C TYR A 78 9.48 -0.46 -4.13
N GLY A 79 9.02 0.63 -4.76
CA GLY A 79 7.74 1.25 -4.45
C GLY A 79 7.64 1.82 -3.04
N GLY A 80 8.33 2.94 -2.77
CA GLY A 80 8.22 3.65 -1.49
C GLY A 80 6.77 3.96 -1.10
N GLY A 81 5.94 4.37 -2.06
CA GLY A 81 4.51 4.62 -1.83
C GLY A 81 3.66 3.37 -1.97
N ILE A 82 3.66 2.80 -3.18
CA ILE A 82 2.96 1.57 -3.53
C ILE A 82 3.93 0.70 -4.33
N GLU A 83 4.07 -0.56 -3.94
CA GLU A 83 4.47 -1.60 -4.88
C GLU A 83 3.24 -2.42 -5.28
N ASN A 84 3.15 -2.74 -6.57
CA ASN A 84 2.06 -3.51 -7.13
C ASN A 84 2.57 -4.52 -8.15
N SER A 85 2.31 -5.80 -7.87
CA SER A 85 2.48 -6.91 -8.82
C SER A 85 1.13 -7.48 -9.30
N GLY A 86 0.02 -6.83 -8.95
CA GLY A 86 -1.36 -7.19 -9.30
C GLY A 86 -2.05 -6.17 -10.20
N THR A 87 -3.33 -5.88 -9.93
CA THR A 87 -4.08 -4.81 -10.60
C THR A 87 -4.17 -3.59 -9.70
N LEU A 88 -3.65 -2.44 -10.17
CA LEU A 88 -3.71 -1.17 -9.44
C LEU A 88 -4.59 -0.15 -10.16
N ALA A 89 -5.50 0.47 -9.42
CA ALA A 89 -6.22 1.66 -9.84
C ALA A 89 -6.05 2.78 -8.80
N VAL A 90 -5.43 3.89 -9.21
CA VAL A 90 -5.27 5.08 -8.37
C VAL A 90 -6.09 6.22 -8.98
N ASN A 91 -7.06 6.73 -8.23
CA ASN A 91 -7.96 7.78 -8.70
C ASN A 91 -8.04 8.92 -7.68
N SER A 92 -8.04 10.17 -8.16
CA SER A 92 -8.24 11.36 -7.33
C SER A 92 -7.38 11.37 -6.05
N SER A 93 -6.15 10.86 -6.15
CA SER A 93 -5.27 10.62 -5.01
C SER A 93 -3.94 11.34 -5.20
N THR A 94 -3.29 11.69 -4.09
CA THR A 94 -1.97 12.32 -4.09
C THR A 94 -0.92 11.32 -3.64
N LEU A 95 0.09 11.10 -4.48
CA LEU A 95 1.29 10.33 -4.13
C LEU A 95 2.48 11.29 -4.13
N SER A 96 3.05 11.61 -2.97
CA SER A 96 4.09 12.64 -2.87
C SER A 96 5.18 12.30 -1.84
N GLY A 97 6.44 12.59 -2.19
CA GLY A 97 7.56 12.40 -1.25
C GLY A 97 7.74 10.96 -0.77
N ASN A 98 7.32 9.97 -1.56
CA ASN A 98 7.61 8.57 -1.28
C ASN A 98 8.92 8.18 -1.98
N THR A 99 9.79 7.45 -1.30
CA THR A 99 11.15 7.13 -1.75
C THR A 99 11.43 5.65 -1.67
#